data_AF-A0A5C6QRZ4-F1
#
_entry.id   AF-A0A5C6QRZ4-F1
#
_cell.length_a   1.000
_cell.length_b   1.000
_cell.length_c   1.000
_cell.angle_alpha   90.00
_cell.angle_beta   90.00
_cell.angle_gamma   90.00
#
_symmetry.space_group_name_H-M   'P 1'
#
loop_
_entity.id
_entity.type
_entity.pdbx_description
1 polymer ?
#
loop_
_entity_poly.entity_id
_entity_poly.type
_entity_poly.pdbx_seq_one_letter_code
_entity_poly.pdbx_strand_id
1 'polypeptide(L)'
;MSNTETEVTTDVAVDTDVAQQTPVAAEQETEVKRLSTKEIIAYLADKFPKCFSVDGPAKALKIGIFQDLSANLAEDGTVSKTRLRQALRHYTSSWRYLKAVKLGNFRVDIDGNDSAEIDQEQADYASKTLKESQDKFGNKNKHDKASKKPYKGSKLNKSDNPTEAKPSAHNPEAKQEKQAKFKSVKSTKSTHTKAEVKLVPVEDSAVVVGKSVKVKLGNSPMNAIITEVAGKDVSVQLNSGMVVKTQIKNIFTE
;
A
#
# COMPACT_ATOMS: atom_id res chain seq x y z
N MET A 1 -46.38 -37.58 65.31
CA MET A 1 -46.77 -37.71 63.90
C MET A 1 -45.45 -37.73 63.13
N SER A 2 -44.81 -38.90 63.01
CA SER A 2 -45.10 -40.00 62.07
C SER A 2 -44.30 -39.85 60.77
N ASN A 3 -43.20 -40.60 60.70
CA ASN A 3 -42.69 -41.49 59.61
C ASN A 3 -42.65 -40.90 58.18
N THR A 4 -41.62 -41.11 57.35
CA THR A 4 -40.91 -42.35 56.94
C THR A 4 -39.44 -42.01 56.53
N GLU A 5 -38.39 -42.82 56.81
CA GLU A 5 -37.86 -43.97 56.01
C GLU A 5 -37.55 -43.59 54.53
N THR A 6 -36.41 -43.93 53.89
CA THR A 6 -35.34 -44.96 54.08
C THR A 6 -34.00 -44.43 53.52
N GLU A 7 -32.81 -44.77 54.06
CA GLU A 7 -31.85 -45.83 53.60
C GLU A 7 -31.58 -45.88 52.07
N VAL A 8 -30.37 -46.11 51.53
CA VAL A 8 -29.37 -47.16 51.86
C VAL A 8 -27.91 -46.72 51.52
N THR A 9 -26.97 -47.22 52.32
CA THR A 9 -25.49 -47.12 52.21
C THR A 9 -24.87 -48.11 51.21
N THR A 10 -23.78 -47.73 50.51
CA THR A 10 -22.68 -48.68 50.17
C THR A 10 -21.32 -47.96 50.06
N ASP A 11 -20.35 -48.43 50.84
CA ASP A 11 -18.95 -47.99 50.90
C ASP A 11 -18.00 -48.82 49.96
N VAL A 12 -16.69 -48.50 50.04
CA VAL A 12 -15.51 -49.31 49.63
C VAL A 12 -15.22 -49.29 48.11
N ALA A 13 -14.19 -48.62 47.58
CA ALA A 13 -12.73 -48.88 47.66
C ALA A 13 -12.32 -50.22 46.99
N VAL A 14 -11.18 -50.40 46.29
CA VAL A 14 -9.98 -49.58 46.06
C VAL A 14 -9.17 -50.14 44.84
N ASP A 15 -8.10 -49.45 44.43
CA ASP A 15 -6.90 -49.95 43.69
C ASP A 15 -6.79 -50.11 42.14
N THR A 16 -5.83 -49.34 41.60
CA THR A 16 -4.71 -49.67 40.66
C THR A 16 -4.88 -50.00 39.14
N ASP A 17 -4.39 -49.05 38.33
CA ASP A 17 -3.22 -49.17 37.40
C ASP A 17 -3.40 -49.34 35.85
N VAL A 18 -2.37 -48.88 35.12
CA VAL A 18 -1.96 -49.12 33.72
C VAL A 18 -2.72 -48.46 32.54
N ALA A 19 -2.30 -47.22 32.24
CA ALA A 19 -1.73 -46.74 30.95
C ALA A 19 -2.52 -46.64 29.60
N GLN A 20 -1.91 -45.85 28.70
CA GLN A 20 -2.17 -45.63 27.25
C GLN A 20 -3.35 -44.70 26.91
N GLN A 21 -3.13 -43.40 26.70
CA GLN A 21 -2.65 -42.76 25.46
C GLN A 21 -3.52 -42.98 24.21
N THR A 22 -4.25 -41.95 23.80
CA THR A 22 -4.34 -41.53 22.39
C THR A 22 -4.87 -40.09 22.27
N PRO A 23 -4.01 -39.09 21.99
CA PRO A 23 -4.46 -37.81 21.48
C PRO A 23 -4.60 -37.90 19.96
N VAL A 24 -5.78 -37.60 19.41
CA VAL A 24 -6.01 -37.56 17.95
C VAL A 24 -6.76 -36.29 17.58
N ALA A 25 -6.26 -35.60 16.54
CA ALA A 25 -6.73 -34.35 15.93
C ALA A 25 -6.04 -33.04 16.38
N ALA A 26 -4.72 -32.93 16.18
CA ALA A 26 -4.00 -31.66 16.21
C ALA A 26 -2.78 -31.59 15.25
N GLU A 27 -2.84 -32.24 14.08
CA GLU A 27 -1.81 -32.14 13.04
C GLU A 27 -2.40 -31.83 11.66
N GLN A 28 -2.78 -30.56 11.46
CA GLN A 28 -2.90 -29.94 10.13
C GLN A 28 -2.30 -28.53 10.12
N GLU A 29 -1.17 -28.36 10.81
CA GLU A 29 -0.32 -27.17 10.64
C GLU A 29 0.74 -27.41 9.56
N THR A 30 1.23 -26.31 8.96
CA THR A 30 2.39 -26.24 8.04
C THR A 30 2.20 -26.51 6.54
N GLU A 31 1.03 -26.24 5.96
CA GLU A 31 1.01 -25.78 4.56
C GLU A 31 0.01 -24.66 4.23
N VAL A 32 0.10 -23.56 4.98
CA VAL A 32 -0.40 -22.24 4.51
C VAL A 32 0.47 -21.78 3.35
N LYS A 33 0.27 -22.40 2.18
CA LYS A 33 0.96 -22.11 0.92
C LYS A 33 0.95 -20.61 0.67
N ARG A 34 2.01 -20.08 0.06
CA ARG A 34 2.12 -18.64 -0.26
C ARG A 34 1.21 -18.22 -1.44
N LEU A 35 -0.05 -18.69 -1.47
CA LEU A 35 -1.12 -18.35 -2.41
C LEU A 35 -1.17 -16.86 -2.78
N SER A 36 -0.85 -16.52 -4.03
CA SER A 36 -0.87 -15.13 -4.49
C SER A 36 -2.23 -14.49 -4.24
N THR A 37 -2.28 -13.17 -4.03
CA THR A 37 -3.52 -12.42 -3.83
C THR A 37 -4.55 -12.68 -4.94
N LYS A 38 -4.07 -12.96 -6.17
CA LYS A 38 -4.90 -13.35 -7.31
C LYS A 38 -5.46 -14.77 -7.20
N GLU A 39 -4.66 -15.72 -6.73
CA GLU A 39 -5.08 -17.12 -6.52
C GLU A 39 -6.17 -17.21 -5.45
N ILE A 40 -6.12 -16.36 -4.42
CA ILE A 40 -7.18 -16.25 -3.41
C ILE A 40 -8.46 -15.69 -4.01
N ILE A 41 -8.38 -14.70 -4.90
CA ILE A 41 -9.56 -14.17 -5.60
C ILE A 41 -10.16 -15.25 -6.53
N ALA A 42 -9.32 -16.07 -7.17
CA ALA A 42 -9.79 -17.20 -7.97
C ALA A 42 -10.52 -18.24 -7.09
N TYR A 43 -9.87 -18.71 -6.02
CA TYR A 43 -10.45 -19.64 -5.05
C TYR A 43 -11.77 -19.14 -4.43
N LEU A 44 -11.87 -17.84 -4.12
CA LEU A 44 -13.11 -17.22 -3.65
C LEU A 44 -14.21 -17.20 -4.71
N ALA A 45 -13.87 -17.10 -6.00
CA ALA A 45 -14.84 -17.20 -7.09
C ALA A 45 -15.25 -18.65 -7.39
N ASP A 46 -14.35 -19.61 -7.19
CA ASP A 46 -14.66 -21.04 -7.30
C ASP A 46 -15.61 -21.49 -6.17
N LYS A 47 -15.37 -21.02 -4.93
CA LYS A 47 -16.24 -21.28 -3.76
C LYS A 47 -17.54 -20.46 -3.79
N PHE A 48 -17.49 -19.20 -4.23
CA PHE A 48 -18.64 -18.27 -4.21
C PHE A 48 -18.89 -17.61 -5.58
N PRO A 49 -19.28 -18.37 -6.62
CA PRO A 49 -19.40 -17.88 -8.02
C PRO A 49 -20.54 -16.87 -8.21
N LYS A 50 -21.51 -16.83 -7.29
CA LYS A 50 -22.56 -15.80 -7.30
C LYS A 50 -22.05 -14.45 -6.80
N CYS A 51 -21.02 -14.43 -5.96
CA CYS A 51 -20.53 -13.23 -5.30
C CYS A 51 -19.27 -12.66 -5.98
N PHE A 52 -18.31 -13.51 -6.30
CA PHE A 52 -17.07 -13.15 -7.00
C PHE A 52 -17.08 -13.58 -8.46
N SER A 53 -16.31 -12.87 -9.28
CA SER A 53 -16.06 -13.19 -10.70
C SER A 53 -14.57 -13.07 -10.99
N VAL A 54 -13.99 -14.13 -11.59
CA VAL A 54 -12.60 -14.13 -12.10
C VAL A 54 -12.54 -13.41 -13.45
N ASP A 55 -13.48 -13.70 -14.35
CA ASP A 55 -13.60 -13.09 -15.68
C ASP A 55 -14.98 -12.43 -15.89
N GLY A 56 -15.03 -11.35 -16.66
CA GLY A 56 -16.22 -10.50 -16.85
C GLY A 56 -16.35 -9.30 -15.90
N PRO A 57 -17.54 -8.68 -15.79
CA PRO A 57 -17.78 -7.59 -14.84
C PRO A 57 -17.74 -8.12 -13.39
N ALA A 58 -17.02 -7.43 -12.51
CA ALA A 58 -17.09 -7.71 -11.08
C ALA A 58 -18.48 -7.33 -10.53
N LYS A 59 -18.89 -7.94 -9.42
CA LYS A 59 -20.13 -7.56 -8.72
C LYS A 59 -19.82 -6.59 -7.57
N ALA A 60 -20.76 -5.72 -7.25
CA ALA A 60 -20.65 -4.86 -6.07
C ALA A 60 -20.86 -5.72 -4.82
N LEU A 61 -19.97 -5.63 -3.83
CA LEU A 61 -20.00 -6.50 -2.66
C LEU A 61 -20.74 -5.85 -1.49
N LYS A 62 -21.42 -6.66 -0.67
CA LYS A 62 -22.00 -6.28 0.62
C LYS A 62 -20.95 -5.61 1.54
N ILE A 63 -21.37 -4.58 2.27
CA ILE A 63 -20.54 -3.93 3.30
C ILE A 63 -20.33 -4.94 4.43
N GLY A 64 -19.07 -5.17 4.83
CA GLY A 64 -18.76 -6.16 5.87
C GLY A 64 -18.76 -7.63 5.38
N ILE A 65 -18.77 -7.90 4.07
CA ILE A 65 -18.70 -9.29 3.56
C ILE A 65 -17.45 -10.07 4.04
N PHE A 66 -16.41 -9.37 4.50
CA PHE A 66 -15.26 -10.01 5.14
C PHE A 66 -15.65 -10.85 6.36
N GLN A 67 -16.62 -10.42 7.15
CA GLN A 67 -17.10 -11.12 8.32
C GLN A 67 -17.72 -12.47 7.91
N ASP A 68 -18.70 -12.42 7.01
CA ASP A 68 -19.40 -13.59 6.44
C ASP A 68 -18.40 -14.58 5.83
N LEU A 69 -17.45 -14.10 5.01
CA LEU A 69 -16.38 -14.91 4.43
C LEU A 69 -15.44 -15.51 5.49
N SER A 70 -15.13 -14.77 6.56
CA SER A 70 -14.22 -15.23 7.61
C SER A 70 -14.85 -16.25 8.57
N ALA A 71 -16.18 -16.33 8.60
CA ALA A 71 -16.92 -17.39 9.29
C ALA A 71 -16.94 -18.66 8.42
N ASN A 72 -17.44 -18.57 7.19
CA ASN A 72 -17.52 -19.73 6.28
C ASN A 72 -16.14 -20.35 5.96
N LEU A 73 -15.08 -19.54 5.92
CA LEU A 73 -13.72 -20.01 5.64
C LEU A 73 -12.86 -20.27 6.89
N ALA A 74 -13.44 -20.18 8.09
CA ALA A 74 -12.78 -20.65 9.31
C ALA A 74 -12.59 -22.17 9.29
N GLU A 75 -13.60 -22.89 8.78
CA GLU A 75 -13.63 -24.36 8.68
C GLU A 75 -12.64 -24.91 7.64
N ASP A 76 -12.47 -24.23 6.50
CA ASP A 76 -11.62 -24.70 5.40
C ASP A 76 -10.10 -24.49 5.64
N GLY A 77 -9.70 -23.58 6.54
CA GLY A 77 -8.28 -23.29 6.88
C GLY A 77 -7.38 -22.72 5.76
N THR A 78 -7.82 -22.75 4.50
CA THR A 78 -7.01 -22.48 3.30
C THR A 78 -6.46 -21.05 3.18
N VAL A 79 -7.16 -20.05 3.73
CA VAL A 79 -6.78 -18.63 3.62
C VAL A 79 -6.89 -17.91 4.96
N SER A 80 -5.77 -17.36 5.44
CA SER A 80 -5.75 -16.60 6.69
C SER A 80 -6.48 -15.25 6.60
N LYS A 81 -7.11 -14.83 7.70
CA LYS A 81 -7.92 -13.60 7.84
C LYS A 81 -7.21 -12.33 7.32
N THR A 82 -5.91 -12.19 7.57
CA THR A 82 -5.08 -11.08 7.09
C THR A 82 -4.98 -11.06 5.56
N ARG A 83 -4.84 -12.24 4.96
CA ARG A 83 -4.65 -12.41 3.53
C ARG A 83 -5.95 -12.27 2.76
N LEU A 84 -7.06 -12.75 3.34
CA LEU A 84 -8.41 -12.50 2.85
C LEU A 84 -8.71 -10.98 2.79
N ARG A 85 -8.37 -10.21 3.83
CA ARG A 85 -8.46 -8.72 3.78
C ARG A 85 -7.63 -8.11 2.65
N GLN A 86 -6.41 -8.60 2.44
CA GLN A 86 -5.57 -8.13 1.34
C GLN A 86 -6.21 -8.45 -0.03
N ALA A 87 -6.70 -9.67 -0.23
CA ALA A 87 -7.41 -10.09 -1.44
C ALA A 87 -8.65 -9.21 -1.74
N LEU A 88 -9.51 -8.99 -0.75
CA LEU A 88 -10.67 -8.11 -0.88
C LEU A 88 -10.28 -6.68 -1.25
N ARG A 89 -9.24 -6.11 -0.62
CA ARG A 89 -8.75 -4.76 -0.96
C ARG A 89 -8.21 -4.68 -2.40
N HIS A 90 -7.52 -5.71 -2.88
CA HIS A 90 -7.09 -5.78 -4.28
C HIS A 90 -8.25 -5.99 -5.25
N TYR A 91 -9.31 -6.69 -4.85
CA TYR A 91 -10.53 -6.85 -5.66
C TYR A 91 -11.29 -5.52 -5.79
N THR A 92 -11.58 -4.85 -4.68
CA THR A 92 -12.39 -3.61 -4.67
C THR A 92 -11.68 -2.38 -5.23
N SER A 93 -10.33 -2.37 -5.23
CA SER A 93 -9.54 -1.31 -5.89
C SER A 93 -9.35 -1.50 -7.39
N SER A 94 -9.83 -2.62 -7.96
CA SER A 94 -9.74 -2.91 -9.40
C SER A 94 -10.67 -2.02 -10.23
N TRP A 95 -10.21 -1.60 -11.41
CA TRP A 95 -11.05 -0.92 -12.41
C TRP A 95 -12.30 -1.72 -12.79
N ARG A 96 -12.27 -3.06 -12.72
CA ARG A 96 -13.45 -3.90 -12.98
C ARG A 96 -14.52 -3.73 -11.90
N TYR A 97 -14.11 -3.55 -10.64
CA TYR A 97 -15.02 -3.32 -9.51
C TYR A 97 -15.57 -1.88 -9.51
N LEU A 98 -14.70 -0.88 -9.70
CA LEU A 98 -15.13 0.54 -9.75
C LEU A 98 -16.13 0.83 -10.90
N LYS A 99 -16.14 0.02 -11.97
CA LYS A 99 -17.14 0.09 -13.05
C LYS A 99 -18.49 -0.53 -12.69
N ALA A 100 -18.53 -1.44 -11.73
CA ALA A 100 -19.74 -2.14 -11.30
C ALA A 100 -20.50 -1.39 -10.19
N VAL A 101 -19.78 -0.55 -9.42
CA VAL A 101 -20.38 0.39 -8.48
C VAL A 101 -21.02 1.54 -9.25
N LYS A 102 -22.34 1.46 -9.42
CA LYS A 102 -23.18 2.45 -10.10
C LYS A 102 -24.50 2.60 -9.34
N LEU A 103 -25.14 3.74 -9.52
CA LEU A 103 -26.52 4.02 -9.11
C LEU A 103 -27.49 2.91 -9.49
N GLY A 104 -28.44 2.62 -8.60
CA GLY A 104 -29.52 1.64 -8.83
C GLY A 104 -29.04 0.18 -8.93
N ASN A 105 -27.76 -0.08 -8.67
CA ASN A 105 -27.21 -1.43 -8.66
C ASN A 105 -27.16 -1.93 -7.21
N PHE A 106 -27.53 -3.20 -6.98
CA PHE A 106 -27.52 -3.78 -5.65
C PHE A 106 -26.16 -4.39 -5.31
N ARG A 107 -25.81 -4.35 -4.02
CA ARG A 107 -24.66 -5.04 -3.44
C ARG A 107 -25.04 -6.48 -3.15
N VAL A 108 -24.24 -7.41 -3.62
CA VAL A 108 -24.47 -8.85 -3.52
C VAL A 108 -23.81 -9.41 -2.25
N ASP A 109 -24.54 -10.28 -1.53
CA ASP A 109 -24.01 -11.04 -0.40
C ASP A 109 -23.28 -12.32 -0.82
N ILE A 110 -22.86 -13.14 0.16
CA ILE A 110 -22.09 -14.37 -0.08
C ILE A 110 -22.90 -15.47 -0.82
N ASP A 111 -24.21 -15.48 -0.62
CA ASP A 111 -25.17 -16.47 -1.15
C ASP A 111 -25.77 -16.04 -2.50
N GLY A 112 -25.53 -14.79 -2.89
CA GLY A 112 -25.93 -14.18 -4.15
C GLY A 112 -27.19 -13.33 -4.08
N ASN A 113 -27.68 -12.98 -2.88
CA ASN A 113 -28.86 -12.12 -2.72
C ASN A 113 -28.46 -10.64 -2.74
N ASP A 114 -29.42 -9.81 -3.16
CA ASP A 114 -29.31 -8.36 -3.13
C ASP A 114 -29.49 -7.85 -1.69
N SER A 115 -28.48 -7.13 -1.17
CA SER A 115 -28.40 -6.71 0.23
C SER A 115 -28.68 -5.22 0.42
N ALA A 116 -27.94 -4.34 -0.26
CA ALA A 116 -28.07 -2.90 -0.10
C ALA A 116 -27.84 -2.19 -1.44
N GLU A 117 -28.69 -1.22 -1.76
CA GLU A 117 -28.56 -0.40 -2.96
C GLU A 117 -27.31 0.50 -2.90
N ILE A 118 -26.74 0.81 -4.05
CA ILE A 118 -25.61 1.74 -4.16
C ILE A 118 -26.13 3.17 -4.30
N ASP A 119 -25.91 3.94 -3.25
CA ASP A 119 -26.22 5.36 -3.18
C ASP A 119 -25.38 6.22 -4.17
N GLN A 120 -25.90 7.40 -4.49
CA GLN A 120 -25.31 8.43 -5.35
C GLN A 120 -23.87 8.78 -4.93
N GLU A 121 -23.62 9.03 -3.64
CA GLU A 121 -22.28 9.41 -3.16
C GLU A 121 -21.25 8.31 -3.43
N GLN A 122 -21.68 7.05 -3.34
CA GLN A 122 -20.83 5.87 -3.54
C GLN A 122 -20.50 5.65 -5.02
N ALA A 123 -21.48 5.86 -5.91
CA ALA A 123 -21.29 5.83 -7.36
C ALA A 123 -20.39 6.97 -7.85
N ASP A 124 -20.55 8.18 -7.30
CA ASP A 124 -19.72 9.33 -7.64
C ASP A 124 -18.28 9.17 -7.14
N TYR A 125 -18.08 8.64 -5.93
CA TYR A 125 -16.76 8.28 -5.43
C TYR A 125 -16.06 7.22 -6.31
N ALA A 126 -16.80 6.19 -6.75
CA ALA A 126 -16.26 5.14 -7.61
C ALA A 126 -15.88 5.68 -9.00
N SER A 127 -16.73 6.50 -9.63
CA SER A 127 -16.47 7.11 -10.94
C SER A 127 -15.29 8.08 -10.92
N LYS A 128 -15.17 8.90 -9.86
CA LYS A 128 -14.03 9.79 -9.63
C LYS A 128 -12.73 9.00 -9.45
N THR A 129 -12.74 7.97 -8.61
CA THR A 129 -11.57 7.09 -8.36
C THR A 129 -11.12 6.37 -9.64
N LEU A 130 -12.08 5.92 -10.45
CA LEU A 130 -11.82 5.31 -11.76
C LEU A 130 -11.14 6.31 -12.70
N LYS A 131 -11.65 7.54 -12.82
CA LYS A 131 -11.05 8.58 -13.67
C LYS A 131 -9.64 8.94 -13.22
N GLU A 132 -9.46 9.26 -11.94
CA GLU A 132 -8.15 9.60 -11.38
C GLU A 132 -7.11 8.49 -11.57
N SER A 133 -7.52 7.22 -11.40
CA SER A 133 -6.60 6.10 -11.60
C SER A 133 -6.27 5.92 -13.09
N GLN A 134 -7.26 5.99 -13.99
CA GLN A 134 -7.01 5.97 -15.44
C GLN A 134 -6.04 7.07 -15.89
N ASP A 135 -6.21 8.31 -15.43
CA ASP A 135 -5.30 9.42 -15.73
C ASP A 135 -3.87 9.16 -15.19
N LYS A 136 -3.75 8.64 -13.96
CA LYS A 136 -2.47 8.27 -13.33
C LYS A 136 -1.75 7.14 -14.08
N PHE A 137 -2.46 6.20 -14.70
CA PHE A 137 -1.86 5.16 -15.55
C PHE A 137 -1.57 5.65 -16.98
N GLY A 138 -2.46 6.45 -17.57
CA GLY A 138 -2.30 7.01 -18.92
C GLY A 138 -1.10 7.96 -19.04
N ASN A 139 -0.86 8.80 -18.03
CA ASN A 139 0.26 9.72 -18.02
C ASN A 139 1.63 9.01 -17.85
N LYS A 140 1.69 7.91 -17.09
CA LYS A 140 2.92 7.10 -16.98
C LYS A 140 3.31 6.46 -18.31
N ASN A 141 2.34 5.92 -19.05
CA ASN A 141 2.57 5.35 -20.38
C ASN A 141 3.17 6.37 -21.38
N LYS A 142 2.85 7.67 -21.29
CA LYS A 142 3.46 8.70 -22.14
C LYS A 142 4.92 8.98 -21.77
N HIS A 143 5.25 8.97 -20.49
CA HIS A 143 6.63 9.20 -20.02
C HIS A 143 7.57 8.03 -20.37
N ASP A 144 7.12 6.78 -20.20
CA ASP A 144 7.94 5.59 -20.50
C ASP A 144 8.09 5.30 -22.00
N LYS A 145 7.22 5.87 -22.85
CA LYS A 145 7.38 5.87 -24.31
C LYS A 145 8.42 6.86 -24.82
N ALA A 146 8.68 7.95 -24.09
CA ALA A 146 9.62 9.00 -24.49
C ALA A 146 11.09 8.69 -24.13
N SER A 147 11.33 7.80 -23.15
CA SER A 147 12.67 7.47 -22.65
C SER A 147 13.37 6.31 -23.39
N LYS A 148 12.63 5.50 -24.15
CA LYS A 148 13.19 4.38 -24.93
C LYS A 148 13.76 4.85 -26.28
N LYS A 149 14.99 5.36 -26.26
CA LYS A 149 15.82 5.45 -27.47
C LYS A 149 15.99 4.03 -28.07
N PRO A 150 15.82 3.82 -29.39
CA PRO A 150 16.04 2.52 -29.99
C PRO A 150 17.52 2.15 -29.94
N TYR A 151 17.87 1.14 -29.15
CA TYR A 151 19.22 0.56 -29.14
C TYR A 151 19.45 -0.16 -30.48
N LYS A 152 20.58 0.12 -31.14
CA LYS A 152 20.87 -0.34 -32.51
C LYS A 152 21.87 -1.49 -32.51
N GLY A 153 21.38 -2.69 -32.84
CA GLY A 153 22.15 -3.94 -32.95
C GLY A 153 21.48 -5.05 -32.11
N SER A 154 21.23 -6.26 -32.62
CA SER A 154 21.74 -6.94 -33.83
C SER A 154 20.65 -7.24 -34.90
N LYS A 155 21.09 -7.75 -36.08
CA LYS A 155 20.25 -8.23 -37.20
C LYS A 155 20.19 -9.78 -37.23
N LEU A 156 19.42 -10.30 -38.22
CA LEU A 156 19.20 -11.71 -38.65
C LEU A 156 18.11 -12.43 -37.83
N ASN A 157 17.07 -13.07 -38.41
CA ASN A 157 16.65 -13.36 -39.80
C ASN A 157 15.11 -13.17 -39.94
N LYS A 158 14.52 -12.66 -41.04
CA LYS A 158 14.16 -13.37 -42.30
C LYS A 158 13.30 -14.62 -41.98
N SER A 159 12.03 -14.76 -42.37
CA SER A 159 11.15 -14.00 -43.29
C SER A 159 9.66 -14.41 -43.04
N ASP A 160 8.60 -14.10 -43.82
CA ASP A 160 8.48 -13.44 -45.13
C ASP A 160 7.08 -12.84 -45.45
N ASN A 161 7.06 -11.99 -46.48
CA ASN A 161 6.04 -11.77 -47.54
C ASN A 161 4.57 -11.30 -47.28
N PRO A 162 3.90 -10.68 -48.30
CA PRO A 162 3.28 -9.35 -48.06
C PRO A 162 1.88 -9.14 -48.71
N THR A 163 1.29 -7.96 -48.49
CA THR A 163 0.23 -7.26 -49.27
C THR A 163 -0.17 -5.99 -48.46
N GLU A 164 -0.61 -4.85 -49.01
CA GLU A 164 -0.50 -4.24 -50.34
C GLU A 164 -0.82 -2.72 -50.24
N ALA A 165 -0.55 -1.95 -51.31
CA ALA A 165 -0.97 -0.55 -51.54
C ALA A 165 -0.45 0.58 -50.60
N LYS A 166 -0.15 1.82 -51.03
CA LYS A 166 0.39 2.48 -52.25
C LYS A 166 0.49 4.01 -51.91
N PRO A 167 1.11 4.90 -52.73
CA PRO A 167 1.82 6.09 -52.22
C PRO A 167 1.30 7.47 -52.70
N SER A 168 1.84 8.55 -52.10
CA SER A 168 2.19 9.84 -52.76
C SER A 168 2.99 10.70 -51.75
N ALA A 169 4.24 11.14 -51.96
CA ALA A 169 4.83 11.99 -53.01
C ALA A 169 4.77 13.51 -52.71
N HIS A 170 5.86 14.07 -52.17
CA HIS A 170 6.67 15.07 -52.91
C HIS A 170 8.03 15.35 -52.23
N ASN A 171 9.02 15.67 -53.06
CA ASN A 171 10.41 16.00 -52.71
C ASN A 171 10.64 17.52 -53.02
N PRO A 172 11.86 18.07 -53.00
CA PRO A 172 12.43 18.78 -51.84
C PRO A 172 12.70 20.29 -52.09
N GLU A 173 13.52 20.87 -51.21
CA GLU A 173 14.26 22.14 -51.36
C GLU A 173 13.48 23.47 -51.27
N ALA A 174 13.79 24.24 -50.21
CA ALA A 174 14.51 25.50 -50.39
C ALA A 174 14.99 26.12 -49.06
N LYS A 175 16.23 26.66 -49.09
CA LYS A 175 16.72 27.82 -48.32
C LYS A 175 16.86 27.67 -46.80
N GLN A 176 18.02 27.13 -46.44
CA GLN A 176 18.84 27.74 -45.39
C GLN A 176 18.99 29.25 -45.67
N GLU A 177 18.62 30.12 -44.72
CA GLU A 177 19.27 31.43 -44.51
C GLU A 177 18.68 32.13 -43.27
N LYS A 178 19.49 32.19 -42.19
CA LYS A 178 19.60 33.28 -41.19
C LYS A 178 20.25 32.80 -39.89
N GLN A 179 21.50 32.35 -39.99
CA GLN A 179 22.43 32.41 -38.87
C GLN A 179 22.83 33.89 -38.61
N ALA A 180 21.94 34.67 -37.99
CA ALA A 180 22.26 36.02 -37.53
C ALA A 180 21.20 36.55 -36.55
N LYS A 181 21.24 36.09 -35.29
CA LYS A 181 20.73 36.78 -34.07
C LYS A 181 20.89 35.89 -32.83
N PHE A 182 22.12 35.44 -32.54
CA PHE A 182 22.48 35.07 -31.16
C PHE A 182 22.53 36.34 -30.31
N LYS A 183 21.35 36.85 -29.93
CA LYS A 183 21.27 37.93 -28.95
C LYS A 183 21.69 37.37 -27.60
N SER A 184 22.86 37.81 -27.16
CA SER A 184 23.25 37.83 -25.76
C SER A 184 22.09 38.36 -24.91
N VAL A 185 21.50 37.47 -24.11
CA VAL A 185 20.82 37.84 -22.85
C VAL A 185 21.04 36.71 -21.86
N LYS A 186 22.15 36.89 -21.14
CA LYS A 186 22.42 36.42 -19.78
C LYS A 186 21.20 35.82 -19.08
N SER A 187 21.35 34.57 -18.61
CA SER A 187 20.51 33.99 -17.54
C SER A 187 20.24 35.04 -16.46
N THR A 188 18.99 35.48 -16.33
CA THR A 188 18.50 36.30 -15.22
C THR A 188 18.40 35.42 -13.98
N LYS A 189 19.59 35.10 -13.46
CA LYS A 189 19.85 34.58 -12.13
C LYS A 189 19.04 35.42 -11.14
N SER A 190 18.01 34.81 -10.55
CA SER A 190 17.20 35.46 -9.52
C SER A 190 18.12 35.92 -8.40
N THR A 191 18.18 37.22 -8.17
CA THR A 191 18.98 37.86 -7.13
C THR A 191 18.06 38.47 -6.09
N HIS A 192 17.68 37.67 -5.11
CA HIS A 192 17.57 38.17 -3.74
C HIS A 192 18.37 37.24 -2.82
N THR A 193 19.60 37.70 -2.60
CA THR A 193 20.50 37.37 -1.50
C THR A 193 19.78 36.83 -0.26
N LYS A 194 19.82 35.51 -0.06
CA LYS A 194 19.89 34.97 1.30
C LYS A 194 21.37 34.84 1.64
N ALA A 195 21.81 35.57 2.66
CA ALA A 195 23.21 35.61 3.05
C ALA A 195 23.74 34.19 3.32
N GLU A 196 24.97 33.95 2.91
CA GLU A 196 25.72 32.74 3.20
C GLU A 196 26.06 32.74 4.70
N VAL A 197 25.14 32.22 5.52
CA VAL A 197 25.40 32.01 6.95
C VAL A 197 26.42 30.89 7.06
N LYS A 198 27.67 31.30 7.31
CA LYS A 198 28.77 30.42 7.65
C LYS A 198 28.42 29.71 8.94
N LEU A 199 28.20 28.40 8.88
CA LEU A 199 28.01 27.57 10.07
C LEU A 199 29.31 27.57 10.88
N VAL A 200 29.34 28.35 11.96
CA VAL A 200 30.43 28.31 12.94
C VAL A 200 30.09 27.20 13.94
N PRO A 201 31.00 26.24 14.21
CA PRO A 201 30.80 25.28 15.29
C PRO A 201 30.68 26.04 16.62
N VAL A 202 29.71 25.65 17.44
CA VAL A 202 29.48 26.29 18.73
C VAL A 202 30.54 25.81 19.71
N GLU A 203 31.51 26.67 20.02
CA GLU A 203 32.44 26.47 21.13
C GLU A 203 31.67 26.37 22.47
N ASP A 204 32.14 25.51 23.37
CA ASP A 204 31.41 24.98 24.54
C ASP A 204 30.81 26.05 25.48
N SER A 205 31.27 27.30 25.40
CA SER A 205 30.83 28.42 26.24
C SER A 205 29.50 29.06 25.85
N ALA A 206 28.96 28.79 24.65
CA ALA A 206 27.73 29.42 24.17
C ALA A 206 26.45 28.56 24.33
N VAL A 207 26.60 27.30 24.76
CA VAL A 207 25.50 26.33 24.97
C VAL A 207 24.76 26.64 26.27
N VAL A 208 23.71 27.46 26.19
CA VAL A 208 22.85 27.83 27.34
C VAL A 208 21.47 27.20 27.16
N VAL A 209 20.92 26.65 28.24
CA VAL A 209 19.55 26.12 28.30
C VAL A 209 18.55 27.18 27.83
N GLY A 210 17.56 26.76 27.05
CA GLY A 210 16.53 27.64 26.48
C GLY A 210 16.89 28.30 25.14
N LYS A 211 18.13 28.17 24.63
CA LYS A 211 18.49 28.70 23.31
C LYS A 211 17.91 27.84 22.17
N SER A 212 17.46 28.51 21.11
CA SER A 212 17.05 27.92 19.85
C SER A 212 18.26 27.52 19.01
N VAL A 213 18.39 26.25 18.64
CA VAL A 213 19.55 25.71 17.93
C VAL A 213 19.13 24.64 16.91
N LYS A 214 19.95 24.38 15.89
CA LYS A 214 19.71 23.32 14.89
C LYS A 214 20.50 22.06 15.26
N VAL A 215 19.81 20.94 15.37
CA VAL A 215 20.41 19.63 15.66
C VAL A 215 20.45 18.80 14.39
N LYS A 216 21.63 18.29 14.02
CA LYS A 216 21.80 17.40 12.87
C LYS A 216 21.40 15.96 13.25
N LEU A 217 20.19 15.58 12.89
CA LEU A 217 19.66 14.22 13.10
C LEU A 217 19.50 13.53 11.74
N GLY A 218 20.37 12.56 11.47
CA GLY A 218 20.46 11.93 10.15
C GLY A 218 20.93 12.91 9.07
N ASN A 219 20.18 12.97 7.97
CA ASN A 219 20.55 13.74 6.78
C ASN A 219 20.08 15.21 6.77
N SER A 220 19.36 15.66 7.80
CA SER A 220 18.78 17.02 7.84
C SER A 220 18.95 17.68 9.21
N PRO A 221 19.32 18.97 9.29
CA PRO A 221 19.26 19.74 10.52
C PRO A 221 17.81 20.10 10.87
N MET A 222 17.41 19.93 12.14
CA MET A 222 16.09 20.27 12.64
C MET A 222 16.16 21.31 13.77
N ASN A 223 15.18 22.21 13.82
CA ASN A 223 15.10 23.26 14.84
C ASN A 223 14.68 22.69 16.19
N ALA A 224 15.38 23.09 17.25
CA ALA A 224 15.21 22.53 18.59
C ALA A 224 15.60 23.56 19.66
N ILE A 225 15.30 23.28 20.93
CA ILE A 225 15.62 24.10 22.09
C ILE A 225 16.41 23.26 23.09
N ILE A 226 17.57 23.75 23.56
CA ILE A 226 18.38 23.05 24.56
C ILE A 226 17.60 22.99 25.88
N THR A 227 17.36 21.79 26.41
CA THR A 227 16.72 21.60 27.71
C THR A 227 17.73 21.35 28.83
N GLU A 228 18.86 20.69 28.55
CA GLU A 228 19.87 20.37 29.56
C GLU A 228 21.26 20.23 28.92
N VAL A 229 22.31 20.69 29.61
CA VAL A 229 23.71 20.59 29.18
C VAL A 229 24.47 19.75 30.20
N ALA A 230 24.78 18.50 29.83
CA ALA A 230 25.45 17.52 30.69
C ALA A 230 26.89 17.29 30.19
N GLY A 231 27.72 18.34 30.28
CA GLY A 231 29.10 18.31 29.81
C GLY A 231 29.18 18.13 28.28
N LYS A 232 29.57 16.93 27.83
CA LYS A 232 29.72 16.61 26.39
C LYS A 232 28.42 16.23 25.69
N ASP A 233 27.42 15.82 26.46
CA ASP A 233 26.09 15.48 25.98
C ASP A 233 25.11 16.62 26.30
N VAL A 234 24.16 16.85 25.39
CA VAL A 234 23.13 17.89 25.49
C VAL A 234 21.78 17.27 25.17
N SER A 235 20.83 17.44 26.08
CA SER A 235 19.42 17.11 25.85
C SER A 235 18.77 18.28 25.13
N VAL A 236 18.14 18.01 23.98
CA VAL A 236 17.52 19.03 23.15
C VAL A 236 16.10 18.61 22.81
N GLN A 237 15.13 19.48 23.07
CA GLN A 237 13.74 19.27 22.67
C GLN A 237 13.52 19.79 21.25
N LEU A 238 13.18 18.90 20.33
CA LEU A 238 12.81 19.27 18.96
C LEU A 238 11.50 20.07 18.96
N ASN A 239 11.29 20.89 17.92
CA ASN A 239 10.01 21.57 17.70
C ASN A 239 8.81 20.61 17.54
N SER A 240 9.05 19.31 17.27
CA SER A 240 8.06 18.23 17.28
C SER A 240 7.68 17.73 18.69
N GLY A 241 8.23 18.34 19.76
CA GLY A 241 8.00 17.97 21.15
C GLY A 241 8.89 16.83 21.66
N MET A 242 9.54 16.07 20.76
CA MET A 242 10.42 14.95 21.12
C MET A 242 11.76 15.42 21.68
N VAL A 243 12.16 14.90 22.84
CA VAL A 243 13.47 15.17 23.46
C VAL A 243 14.51 14.17 22.95
N VAL A 244 15.65 14.65 22.47
CA VAL A 244 16.74 13.82 21.95
C VAL A 244 18.05 14.21 22.62
N LYS A 245 18.76 13.21 23.15
CA LYS A 245 20.11 13.37 23.69
C LYS A 245 21.14 13.32 22.56
N THR A 246 21.94 14.36 22.41
CA THR A 246 22.93 14.50 21.31
C THR A 246 24.23 15.14 21.81
N GLN A 247 25.31 15.02 21.05
CA GLN A 247 26.60 15.63 21.42
C GLN A 247 26.71 17.05 20.84
N ILE A 248 27.45 17.94 21.53
CA ILE A 248 27.65 19.36 21.13
C ILE A 248 28.07 19.48 19.65
N LYS A 249 28.94 18.60 19.15
CA LYS A 249 29.40 18.55 17.75
C LYS A 249 28.30 18.38 16.68
N ASN A 250 27.09 17.99 17.07
CA ASN A 250 25.92 17.83 16.21
C ASN A 250 24.91 18.99 16.35
N ILE A 251 25.26 20.03 17.11
CA ILE A 251 24.43 21.18 17.45
C ILE A 251 25.05 22.42 16.80
N PHE A 252 24.23 23.19 16.07
CA PHE A 252 24.65 24.31 15.22
C PHE A 252 23.73 25.51 15.43
N THR A 253 24.27 26.67 15.83
CA THR A 253 23.54 27.94 15.78
C THR A 253 23.50 28.50 14.34
N GLU A 254 22.54 29.39 14.09
CA GLU A 254 22.55 30.29 12.92
C GLU A 254 23.30 31.59 13.29
#